data_AF-A0A955DX99-F1
#
_entry.id   AF-A0A955DX99-F1
#
_cell.length_a   1.000
_cell.length_b   1.000
_cell.length_c   1.000
_cell.angle_alpha   90.00
_cell.angle_beta   90.00
_cell.angle_gamma   90.00
#
_symmetry.space_group_name_H-M   'P 1'
#
loop_
_entity.id
_entity.type
_entity.pdbx_description
1 polymer ?
#
loop_
_entity_poly.entity_id
_entity_poly.type
_entity_poly.pdbx_seq_one_letter_code
_entity_poly.pdbx_strand_id
1 'polypeptide(L)'
;MLSSFKGIRGRLLLLTTMPMVVFGFVVVLAVSSLTDVGRRYDVVTSGTIPSMVHSYEIHVASSDLIRFTRGAMMTPEPDARASQIARARASMASLSEHVAALDHLALDVEGQSISTDVAALVEGVQLEMAPVFDLLAKNTMLATEEADERMRTSIPERVAAL
;
A
#
# COMPACT_ATOMS: atom_id res chain seq x y z
N MET A 1 -57.24 -15.57 4.37
CA MET A 1 -56.89 -16.74 5.20
C MET A 1 -56.36 -16.27 6.57
N LEU A 2 -57.20 -15.68 7.42
CA LEU A 2 -56.77 -15.13 8.73
C LEU A 2 -57.92 -15.10 9.75
N SER A 3 -58.72 -16.16 9.86
CA SER A 3 -59.90 -16.16 10.77
C SER A 3 -60.10 -17.39 11.65
N SER A 4 -59.09 -18.22 11.91
CA SER A 4 -59.29 -19.48 12.67
C SER A 4 -58.49 -19.63 13.98
N PHE A 5 -58.11 -18.53 14.64
CA PHE A 5 -57.48 -18.58 15.98
C PHE A 5 -58.32 -17.89 17.07
N LYS A 6 -59.62 -18.21 17.17
CA LYS A 6 -60.54 -17.63 18.17
C LYS A 6 -60.71 -18.45 19.48
N GLY A 7 -59.82 -19.41 19.77
CA GLY A 7 -59.89 -20.24 21.00
C GLY A 7 -58.72 -20.01 21.96
N ILE A 8 -58.96 -20.19 23.28
CA ILE A 8 -57.95 -20.10 24.36
C ILE A 8 -56.68 -20.90 24.03
N ARG A 9 -56.83 -22.06 23.38
CA ARG A 9 -55.72 -22.91 22.93
C ARG A 9 -54.83 -22.26 21.86
N GLY A 10 -55.41 -21.46 20.95
CA GLY A 10 -54.67 -20.71 19.94
C GLY A 10 -53.91 -19.52 20.53
N ARG A 11 -54.48 -18.87 21.57
CA ARG A 11 -53.79 -17.82 22.32
C ARG A 11 -52.61 -18.37 23.13
N LEU A 12 -52.76 -19.54 23.77
CA LEU A 12 -51.67 -20.22 24.48
C LEU A 12 -50.53 -20.63 23.53
N LEU A 13 -50.86 -21.16 22.35
CA LEU A 13 -49.88 -21.50 21.32
C LEU A 13 -49.10 -20.27 20.84
N LEU A 14 -49.79 -19.16 20.55
CA LEU A 14 -49.16 -17.88 20.19
C LEU A 14 -48.25 -17.33 21.30
N LEU A 15 -48.65 -17.48 22.57
CA LEU A 15 -47.85 -17.02 23.71
C LEU A 15 -46.55 -17.81 23.87
N THR A 16 -46.53 -19.09 23.47
CA THR A 16 -45.33 -19.94 23.47
C THR A 16 -44.48 -19.81 22.20
N THR A 17 -45.08 -19.62 21.02
CA THR A 17 -44.33 -19.55 19.76
C THR A 17 -43.82 -18.16 19.43
N MET A 18 -44.51 -17.07 19.84
CA MET A 18 -44.01 -15.71 19.61
C MET A 18 -42.63 -15.46 20.21
N PRO A 19 -42.34 -15.83 21.47
CA PRO A 19 -40.99 -15.65 22.04
C PRO A 19 -39.92 -16.41 21.24
N MET A 20 -40.26 -17.60 20.74
CA MET A 20 -39.34 -18.43 19.95
C MET A 20 -39.04 -17.80 18.58
N VAL A 21 -40.05 -17.23 17.92
CA VAL A 21 -39.91 -16.52 16.65
C VAL A 21 -39.12 -15.22 16.83
N VAL A 22 -39.41 -14.45 17.89
CA VAL A 22 -38.66 -13.23 18.23
C VAL A 22 -37.21 -13.57 18.55
N PHE A 23 -36.97 -14.63 19.34
CA PHE A 23 -35.62 -15.08 19.66
C PHE A 23 -34.85 -15.51 18.41
N GLY A 24 -35.48 -16.30 17.51
CA GLY A 24 -34.89 -16.67 16.24
C GLY A 24 -34.52 -15.46 15.37
N PHE A 25 -35.40 -14.45 15.32
CA PHE A 25 -35.15 -13.21 14.58
C PHE A 25 -33.99 -12.40 15.17
N VAL A 26 -33.91 -12.29 16.51
CA VAL A 26 -32.82 -11.61 17.22
C VAL A 26 -31.49 -12.33 16.98
N VAL A 27 -31.46 -13.66 17.01
CA VAL A 27 -30.26 -14.46 16.74
C VAL A 27 -29.80 -14.28 15.29
N VAL A 28 -30.73 -14.29 14.31
CA VAL A 28 -30.39 -14.07 12.90
C VAL A 28 -29.80 -12.67 12.68
N LEU A 29 -30.38 -11.63 13.30
CA LEU A 29 -29.85 -10.27 13.23
C LEU A 29 -28.47 -10.15 13.90
N ALA A 30 -28.27 -10.80 15.05
CA ALA A 30 -26.98 -10.81 15.74
C ALA A 30 -25.89 -11.55 14.96
N VAL A 31 -26.23 -12.67 14.31
CA VAL A 31 -25.29 -13.41 13.45
C VAL A 31 -24.97 -12.60 12.19
N SER A 32 -25.96 -11.94 11.58
CA SER A 32 -25.73 -11.08 10.41
C SER A 32 -24.81 -9.90 10.76
N SER A 33 -25.05 -9.23 11.90
CA SER A 33 -24.22 -8.10 12.32
C SER A 33 -22.80 -8.52 12.68
N LEU A 34 -22.62 -9.66 13.34
CA LEU A 34 -21.30 -10.25 13.61
C LEU A 34 -20.57 -10.63 12.31
N THR A 35 -21.28 -11.14 11.31
CA THR A 35 -20.71 -11.49 10.01
C THR A 35 -20.28 -10.24 9.25
N ASP A 36 -21.06 -9.17 9.31
CA ASP A 36 -20.70 -7.88 8.69
C ASP A 36 -19.52 -7.21 9.40
N VAL A 37 -19.44 -7.30 10.73
CA VAL A 37 -18.28 -6.83 11.50
C VAL A 37 -17.04 -7.67 11.16
N GLY A 38 -17.18 -9.00 11.05
CA GLY A 38 -16.11 -9.90 10.63
C GLY A 38 -15.58 -9.55 9.24
N ARG A 39 -16.46 -9.33 8.26
CA ARG A 39 -16.05 -8.88 6.91
C ARG A 39 -15.35 -7.53 6.92
N ARG A 40 -15.82 -6.57 7.71
CA ARG A 40 -15.15 -5.26 7.85
C ARG A 40 -13.79 -5.39 8.52
N TYR A 41 -13.67 -6.28 9.51
CA TYR A 41 -12.40 -6.56 10.19
C TYR A 41 -11.39 -7.23 9.25
N ASP A 42 -11.84 -8.17 8.42
CA ASP A 42 -11.01 -8.81 7.39
C ASP A 42 -10.50 -7.75 6.40
N VAL A 43 -11.35 -6.88 5.88
CA VAL A 43 -10.93 -5.79 4.96
C VAL A 43 -9.87 -4.87 5.60
N VAL A 44 -10.05 -4.51 6.88
CA VAL A 44 -9.07 -3.66 7.60
C VAL A 44 -7.74 -4.38 7.83
N THR A 45 -7.77 -5.66 8.18
CA THR A 45 -6.57 -6.43 8.55
C THR A 45 -5.82 -7.00 7.34
N SER A 46 -6.51 -7.35 6.26
CA SER A 46 -5.93 -7.89 5.03
C SER A 46 -5.69 -6.83 3.95
N GLY A 47 -6.23 -5.63 4.10
CA GLY A 47 -6.11 -4.54 3.13
C GLY A 47 -5.53 -3.27 3.76
N THR A 48 -6.31 -2.59 4.59
CA THR A 48 -6.01 -1.22 5.05
C THR A 48 -4.75 -1.10 5.92
N ILE A 49 -4.54 -1.99 6.89
CA ILE A 49 -3.35 -1.93 7.76
C ILE A 49 -2.07 -2.25 6.96
N PRO A 50 -2.00 -3.36 6.19
CA PRO A 50 -0.84 -3.63 5.35
C PRO A 50 -0.57 -2.52 4.33
N SER A 51 -1.61 -1.93 3.72
CA SER A 51 -1.43 -0.87 2.72
C SER A 51 -0.82 0.39 3.33
N MET A 52 -1.24 0.78 4.53
CA MET A 52 -0.61 1.89 5.26
C MET A 52 0.85 1.60 5.61
N VAL A 53 1.17 0.39 6.04
CA VAL A 53 2.56 -0.01 6.35
C VAL A 53 3.41 0.07 5.09
N HIS A 54 2.99 -0.55 3.99
CA HIS A 54 3.73 -0.50 2.73
C HIS A 54 3.84 0.92 2.17
N SER A 55 2.81 1.75 2.32
CA SER A 55 2.87 3.17 1.92
C SER A 55 3.90 3.96 2.74
N TYR A 56 3.99 3.68 4.04
CA TYR A 56 5.01 4.28 4.90
C TYR A 56 6.42 3.81 4.53
N GLU A 57 6.62 2.52 4.29
CA GLU A 57 7.91 1.97 3.87
C GLU A 57 8.34 2.49 2.49
N ILE A 58 7.41 2.65 1.54
CA ILE A 58 7.64 3.32 0.24
C ILE A 58 8.17 4.73 0.47
N HIS A 59 7.56 5.49 1.38
CA HIS A 59 8.01 6.84 1.72
C HIS A 59 9.43 6.85 2.32
N VAL A 60 9.70 5.95 3.28
CA VAL A 60 11.02 5.82 3.90
C VAL A 60 12.08 5.43 2.87
N ALA A 61 11.82 4.41 2.06
CA ALA A 61 12.73 3.94 1.00
C ALA A 61 13.01 5.03 -0.03
N SER A 62 12.00 5.81 -0.42
CA SER A 62 12.15 6.95 -1.34
C SER A 62 13.03 8.06 -0.75
N SER A 63 12.82 8.39 0.53
CA SER A 63 13.63 9.38 1.24
C SER A 63 15.08 8.93 1.38
N ASP A 64 15.30 7.67 1.73
CA ASP A 64 16.62 7.07 1.86
C ASP A 64 17.36 6.99 0.53
N LEU A 65 16.66 6.64 -0.55
CA LEU A 65 17.17 6.67 -1.91
C LEU A 65 17.73 8.06 -2.27
N ILE A 66 16.95 9.12 -2.05
CA ILE A 66 17.38 10.50 -2.33
C ILE A 66 18.57 10.87 -1.44
N ARG A 67 18.49 10.55 -0.14
CA ARG A 67 19.55 10.85 0.84
C ARG A 67 20.88 10.21 0.45
N PHE A 68 20.87 8.92 0.14
CA PHE A 68 22.08 8.17 -0.19
C PHE A 68 22.63 8.53 -1.56
N THR A 69 21.77 8.82 -2.54
CA THR A 69 22.21 9.33 -3.85
C THR A 69 22.91 10.68 -3.71
N ARG A 70 22.29 11.63 -2.99
CA ARG A 70 22.91 12.93 -2.71
C ARG A 70 24.19 12.80 -1.90
N GLY A 71 24.21 11.88 -0.93
CA GLY A 71 25.39 11.52 -0.16
C GLY A 71 26.53 11.05 -1.07
N ALA A 72 26.25 10.18 -2.04
CA ALA A 72 27.24 9.71 -3.00
C ALA A 72 27.81 10.86 -3.85
N MET A 73 26.97 11.78 -4.32
CA MET A 73 27.41 12.96 -5.10
C MET A 73 28.37 13.87 -4.33
N MET A 74 28.14 14.02 -3.02
CA MET A 74 28.94 14.90 -2.15
C MET A 74 30.17 14.21 -1.53
N THR A 75 30.31 12.89 -1.69
CA THR A 75 31.39 12.12 -1.05
C THR A 75 32.60 12.04 -1.98
N PRO A 76 33.73 12.69 -1.68
CA PRO A 76 34.92 12.65 -2.55
C PRO A 76 35.66 11.31 -2.49
N GLU A 77 35.58 10.62 -1.36
CA GLU A 77 36.28 9.36 -1.14
C GLU A 77 35.61 8.19 -1.89
N PRO A 78 36.35 7.40 -2.70
CA PRO A 78 35.78 6.35 -3.55
C PRO A 78 35.01 5.28 -2.77
N ASP A 79 35.60 4.78 -1.67
CA ASP A 79 35.01 3.66 -0.91
C ASP A 79 33.75 4.08 -0.15
N ALA A 80 33.80 5.27 0.46
CA ALA A 80 32.63 5.86 1.11
C ALA A 80 31.53 6.15 0.08
N ARG A 81 31.87 6.65 -1.12
CA ARG A 81 30.91 6.85 -2.21
C ARG A 81 30.29 5.54 -2.68
N ALA A 82 31.09 4.50 -2.88
CA ALA A 82 30.59 3.18 -3.27
C ALA A 82 29.61 2.61 -2.24
N SER A 83 29.88 2.81 -0.95
CA SER A 83 28.96 2.44 0.14
C SER A 83 27.63 3.21 0.05
N GLN A 84 27.67 4.52 -0.23
CA GLN A 84 26.45 5.33 -0.43
C GLN A 84 25.65 4.87 -1.65
N ILE A 85 26.32 4.56 -2.78
CA ILE A 85 25.66 4.03 -3.98
C ILE A 85 25.02 2.66 -3.70
N ALA A 86 25.71 1.78 -2.97
CA ALA A 86 25.17 0.48 -2.60
C ALA A 86 23.91 0.61 -1.73
N ARG A 87 23.90 1.56 -0.78
CA ARG A 87 22.71 1.87 0.03
C ARG A 87 21.57 2.46 -0.82
N ALA A 88 21.87 3.37 -1.74
CA ALA A 88 20.87 3.91 -2.66
C ALA A 88 20.23 2.81 -3.53
N ARG A 89 21.04 1.87 -4.04
CA ARG A 89 20.54 0.70 -4.78
C ARG A 89 19.67 -0.22 -3.92
N ALA A 90 20.06 -0.45 -2.66
CA ALA A 90 19.25 -1.23 -1.72
C ALA A 90 17.91 -0.56 -1.42
N SER A 91 17.88 0.76 -1.22
CA SER A 91 16.64 1.53 -1.06
C SER A 91 15.75 1.46 -2.30
N MET A 92 16.33 1.49 -3.51
CA MET A 92 15.58 1.28 -4.75
C MET A 92 14.94 -0.11 -4.81
N ALA A 93 15.68 -1.17 -4.43
CA ALA A 93 15.14 -2.53 -4.43
C ALA A 93 13.99 -2.69 -3.40
N SER A 94 14.14 -2.11 -2.20
CA SER A 94 13.09 -2.09 -1.18
C SER A 94 11.85 -1.32 -1.64
N LEU A 95 12.03 -0.21 -2.37
CA LEU A 95 10.93 0.54 -2.96
C LEU A 95 10.12 -0.33 -3.93
N SER A 96 10.78 -1.03 -4.86
CA SER A 96 10.13 -1.95 -5.80
C SER A 96 9.40 -3.10 -5.07
N GLU A 97 9.99 -3.65 -4.00
CA GLU A 97 9.37 -4.72 -3.21
C GLU A 97 8.08 -4.27 -2.53
N HIS A 98 8.09 -3.11 -1.88
CA HIS A 98 6.91 -2.60 -1.17
C HIS A 98 5.79 -2.17 -2.11
N VAL A 99 6.13 -1.66 -3.29
CA VAL A 99 5.15 -1.39 -4.35
C VAL A 99 4.53 -2.67 -4.87
N ALA A 100 5.33 -3.69 -5.19
CA ALA A 100 4.79 -4.98 -5.63
C ALA A 100 3.92 -5.64 -4.54
N ALA A 101 4.23 -5.43 -3.27
CA ALA A 101 3.41 -5.91 -2.16
C ALA A 101 2.01 -5.27 -2.13
N LEU A 102 1.84 -4.02 -2.60
CA LEU A 102 0.53 -3.37 -2.67
C LEU A 102 -0.42 -4.05 -3.67
N ASP A 103 0.10 -4.60 -4.78
CA ASP A 103 -0.71 -5.30 -5.79
C ASP A 103 -1.34 -6.60 -5.29
N HIS A 104 -0.80 -7.16 -4.21
CA HIS A 104 -1.32 -8.37 -3.58
C HIS A 104 -2.34 -8.10 -2.47
N LEU A 105 -2.60 -6.82 -2.16
CA LEU A 105 -3.57 -6.43 -1.15
C LEU A 105 -4.97 -6.30 -1.76
N ALA A 106 -5.99 -6.63 -0.96
CA ALA A 106 -7.39 -6.42 -1.32
C ALA A 106 -7.77 -4.92 -1.18
N LEU A 107 -7.20 -4.08 -2.04
CA LEU A 107 -7.50 -2.66 -2.13
C LEU A 107 -8.87 -2.45 -2.79
N ASP A 108 -9.50 -1.31 -2.50
CA ASP A 108 -10.66 -0.86 -3.27
C ASP A 108 -10.24 -0.35 -4.66
N VAL A 109 -11.21 -0.01 -5.51
CA VAL A 109 -10.96 0.42 -6.90
C VAL A 109 -10.03 1.64 -6.96
N GLU A 110 -10.21 2.58 -6.02
CA GLU A 110 -9.38 3.78 -5.93
C GLU A 110 -7.95 3.43 -5.49
N GLY A 111 -7.78 2.60 -4.46
CA GLY A 111 -6.48 2.11 -4.02
C GLY A 111 -5.73 1.31 -5.08
N GLN A 112 -6.43 0.51 -5.89
CA GLN A 112 -5.82 -0.24 -6.99
C GLN A 112 -5.31 0.69 -8.11
N SER A 113 -6.05 1.76 -8.43
CA SER A 113 -5.61 2.77 -9.41
C SER A 113 -4.35 3.46 -8.92
N ILE A 114 -4.34 3.92 -7.66
CA ILE A 114 -3.19 4.59 -7.05
C ILE A 114 -1.97 3.65 -7.00
N SER A 115 -2.15 2.37 -6.64
CA SER A 115 -1.07 1.37 -6.65
C SER A 115 -0.43 1.24 -8.03
N THR A 116 -1.26 1.21 -9.08
CA THR A 116 -0.80 1.10 -10.47
C THR A 116 0.00 2.33 -10.89
N ASP A 117 -0.48 3.53 -10.55
CA ASP A 117 0.22 4.79 -10.87
C ASP A 117 1.56 4.89 -10.11
N VAL A 118 1.58 4.49 -8.84
CA VAL A 118 2.80 4.42 -8.03
C VAL A 118 3.79 3.40 -8.61
N ALA A 119 3.32 2.24 -9.08
CA ALA A 119 4.18 1.25 -9.71
C ALA A 119 4.83 1.77 -11.00
N ALA A 120 4.05 2.41 -11.87
CA ALA A 120 4.58 3.05 -13.07
C ALA A 120 5.60 4.14 -12.74
N LEU A 121 5.35 4.94 -11.70
CA LEU A 121 6.29 5.96 -11.23
C LEU A 121 7.61 5.34 -10.76
N VAL A 122 7.56 4.29 -9.93
CA VAL A 122 8.77 3.65 -9.39
C VAL A 122 9.59 2.99 -10.48
N GLU A 123 8.95 2.32 -11.45
CA GLU A 123 9.64 1.79 -12.64
C GLU A 123 10.32 2.92 -13.43
N GLY A 124 9.61 4.03 -13.64
CA GLY A 124 10.14 5.21 -14.32
C GLY A 124 11.34 5.82 -13.61
N VAL A 125 11.30 5.93 -12.28
CA VAL A 125 12.41 6.44 -11.45
C VAL A 125 13.59 5.47 -11.47
N GLN A 126 13.35 4.16 -11.42
CA GLN A 126 14.40 3.14 -11.46
C GLN A 126 15.20 3.20 -12.77
N LEU A 127 14.52 3.39 -13.90
CA LEU A 127 15.16 3.55 -15.21
C LEU A 127 16.07 4.79 -15.29
N GLU A 128 15.68 5.89 -14.66
CA GLU A 128 16.49 7.13 -14.64
C GLU A 128 17.63 7.08 -13.63
N MET A 129 17.45 6.39 -12.51
CA MET A 129 18.44 6.31 -11.43
C MET A 129 19.56 5.32 -11.71
N ALA A 130 19.31 4.25 -12.47
CA ALA A 130 20.33 3.30 -12.87
C ALA A 130 21.57 3.96 -13.52
N PRO A 131 21.43 4.80 -14.58
CA PRO A 131 22.58 5.48 -15.18
C PRO A 131 23.23 6.49 -14.23
N VAL A 132 22.46 7.13 -13.33
CA VAL A 132 23.01 8.03 -12.30
C VAL A 132 23.97 7.25 -11.39
N PHE A 133 23.60 6.06 -10.93
CA PHE A 133 24.48 5.23 -10.10
C PHE A 133 25.74 4.80 -10.84
N ASP A 134 25.61 4.44 -12.12
CA ASP A 134 26.75 4.04 -12.93
C ASP A 134 27.70 5.21 -13.20
N LEU A 135 27.18 6.42 -13.38
CA LEU A 135 27.99 7.64 -13.48
C LEU A 135 28.72 7.94 -12.16
N LEU A 136 28.02 7.90 -11.03
CA LEU A 136 28.64 8.15 -9.72
C LEU A 136 29.71 7.12 -9.37
N ALA A 137 29.56 5.87 -9.82
CA ALA A 137 30.54 4.81 -9.64
C ALA A 137 31.85 5.05 -10.42
N LYS A 138 31.82 5.81 -11.53
CA LYS A 138 33.04 6.14 -12.31
C LYS A 138 34.01 7.06 -11.55
N ASN A 139 33.54 7.71 -10.48
CA ASN A 139 34.34 8.55 -9.60
C ASN A 139 35.12 9.69 -10.30
N THR A 140 34.53 10.30 -11.32
CA THR A 140 35.09 11.47 -12.03
C THR A 140 34.20 12.69 -11.84
N MET A 141 34.78 13.91 -11.75
CA MET A 141 33.99 15.15 -11.62
C MET A 141 32.94 15.30 -12.73
N LEU A 142 33.32 15.02 -13.98
CA LEU A 142 32.41 15.11 -15.14
C LEU A 142 31.18 14.20 -14.99
N ALA A 143 31.38 12.98 -14.48
CA ALA A 143 30.28 12.05 -14.25
C ALA A 143 29.39 12.46 -13.07
N THR A 144 29.93 13.15 -12.06
CA THR A 144 29.13 13.73 -10.97
C THR A 144 28.27 14.90 -11.45
N GLU A 145 28.79 15.75 -12.33
CA GLU A 145 28.04 16.86 -12.95
C GLU A 145 26.90 16.33 -13.84
N GLU A 146 27.17 15.30 -14.65
CA GLU A 146 26.13 14.66 -15.49
C GLU A 146 25.05 13.97 -14.64
N ALA A 147 25.44 13.38 -13.50
CA ALA A 147 24.50 12.81 -12.53
C ALA A 147 23.63 13.90 -11.87
N ASP A 148 24.20 15.06 -11.50
CA ASP A 148 23.45 16.19 -10.93
C ASP A 148 22.43 16.75 -11.92
N GLU A 149 22.82 16.92 -13.18
CA GLU A 149 21.94 17.44 -14.22
C GLU A 149 20.73 16.53 -14.44
N ARG A 150 20.93 15.21 -14.53
CA ARG A 150 19.84 14.23 -14.64
C ARG A 150 18.92 14.27 -13.42
N MET A 151 19.47 14.37 -12.22
CA MET A 151 18.67 14.48 -11.01
C MET A 151 17.81 15.75 -10.95
N ARG A 152 18.26 16.86 -11.55
CA ARG A 152 17.56 18.14 -11.55
C ARG A 152 16.55 18.31 -12.68
N THR A 153 16.69 17.56 -13.77
CA THR A 153 15.87 17.71 -14.98
C THR A 153 14.99 16.50 -15.24
N SER A 154 15.58 15.34 -15.58
CA SER A 154 14.82 14.18 -16.06
C SER A 154 13.95 13.52 -15.00
N ILE A 155 14.40 13.49 -13.73
CA ILE A 155 13.63 12.89 -12.64
C ILE A 155 12.38 13.73 -12.31
N PRO A 156 12.46 15.06 -12.07
CA PRO A 156 11.28 15.88 -11.85
C PRO A 156 10.28 15.87 -13.02
N GLU A 157 10.76 15.87 -14.28
CA GLU A 157 9.89 15.84 -15.46
C GLU A 157 9.04 14.57 -15.52
N ARG A 158 9.61 13.41 -15.18
CA ARG A 158 8.85 12.15 -15.11
C ARG A 158 7.84 12.14 -13.97
N VAL A 159 8.21 12.69 -12.82
CA VAL A 159 7.28 12.83 -11.69
C VAL A 159 6.12 13.76 -12.06
N ALA A 160 6.36 14.80 -12.88
CA ALA A 160 5.34 15.76 -13.31
C ALA A 160 4.49 15.29 -14.52
N ALA A 161 4.90 14.23 -15.21
CA ALA A 161 4.19 13.67 -16.36
C ALA A 161 3.09 12.65 -15.98
N LEU A 162 2.94 12.40 -14.67
CA LEU A 162 1.90 11.59 -14.04
C LEU A 162 0.85 12.54 -13.43
#